data_AF-A0A8X6ILE2-F1
#
_entry.id   AF-A0A8X6ILE2-F1
#
_cell.length_a   1.000
_cell.length_b   1.000
_cell.length_c   1.000
_cell.angle_alpha   90.00
_cell.angle_beta   90.00
_cell.angle_gamma   90.00
#
_symmetry.space_group_name_H-M   'P 1'
#
loop_
_entity.id
_entity.type
_entity.pdbx_description
1 polymer ?
#
loop_
_entity_poly.entity_id
_entity_poly.type
_entity_poly.pdbx_seq_one_letter_code
_entity_poly.pdbx_strand_id
1 'polypeptide(L)' 'TCYICEEQGKESKASVGACMQCNKSGCKQYFHVTCAQAAGLLCEEAGNYMDNVKYCGYCHYHYQKLVSNQQSNCKIRV' A
#
# COMPACT_ATOMS: atom_id res chain seq x y z
N THR A 1 -6.41 2.35 -11.75
CA THR A 1 -5.18 1.95 -12.48
C THR A 1 -4.03 1.91 -11.51
N CYS A 2 -3.23 0.86 -11.55
CA CYS A 2 -2.06 0.70 -10.69
C CYS A 2 -0.91 1.59 -11.17
N TYR A 3 -0.59 2.64 -10.42
CA TYR A 3 0.49 3.56 -10.78
C TYR A 3 1.85 2.87 -10.88
N ILE A 4 2.13 1.89 -10.02
CA ILE A 4 3.39 1.12 -10.02
C ILE A 4 3.54 0.30 -11.32
N CYS A 5 2.43 -0.21 -11.88
CA CYS A 5 2.48 -0.92 -13.15
C CYS A 5 2.71 0.04 -14.33
N GLU A 6 2.13 1.23 -14.29
CA GLU A 6 2.39 2.29 -15.27
C GLU A 6 3.87 2.72 -15.23
N GLU A 7 4.42 2.94 -14.03
CA GLU A 7 5.86 3.27 -13.84
C GLU A 7 6.80 2.15 -14.31
N GLN A 8 6.35 0.88 -14.26
CA GLN A 8 7.10 -0.27 -14.78
C GLN A 8 6.94 -0.48 -16.29
N GLY A 9 6.22 0.39 -17.01
CA GLY A 9 5.93 0.21 -18.44
C GLY A 9 5.00 -0.98 -18.72
N LYS A 10 4.20 -1.40 -17.74
CA LYS A 10 3.24 -2.51 -17.82
C LYS A 10 1.80 -1.98 -17.77
N GLU A 11 1.51 -0.93 -18.54
CA GLU A 11 0.20 -0.25 -18.60
C GLU A 11 -0.95 -1.23 -18.89
N SER A 12 -0.73 -2.22 -19.78
CA SER A 12 -1.73 -3.25 -20.09
C SER A 12 -2.13 -4.09 -18.87
N LYS A 13 -1.25 -4.21 -17.87
CA LYS A 13 -1.55 -4.91 -16.60
C LYS A 13 -2.04 -3.95 -15.53
N ALA A 14 -1.86 -2.64 -15.69
CA ALA A 14 -2.21 -1.65 -14.68
C ALA A 14 -3.72 -1.54 -14.42
N SER A 15 -4.55 -1.96 -15.37
CA SER A 15 -6.02 -2.00 -15.24
C SER A 15 -6.56 -3.43 -15.04
N VAL A 16 -5.70 -4.43 -14.88
CA VAL A 16 -6.09 -5.84 -14.81
C VAL A 16 -5.97 -6.36 -13.38
N GLY A 17 -7.09 -6.82 -12.82
CA GLY A 17 -7.15 -7.42 -11.49
C GLY A 17 -7.63 -6.46 -10.41
N ALA A 18 -7.24 -6.73 -9.15
CA ALA A 18 -7.70 -5.99 -7.98
C ALA A 18 -6.67 -4.93 -7.54
N CYS A 19 -7.08 -3.66 -7.59
CA CYS A 19 -6.32 -2.55 -7.03
C CYS A 19 -6.80 -2.22 -5.61
N MET A 20 -5.88 -1.82 -4.75
CA MET A 20 -6.16 -1.18 -3.48
C MET A 20 -5.84 0.31 -3.56
N GLN A 21 -6.54 1.11 -2.75
CA GLN A 21 -6.29 2.54 -2.63
C GLN A 21 -5.33 2.80 -1.47
N CYS A 22 -4.51 3.85 -1.59
CA CYS A 22 -3.70 4.32 -0.48
C CYS A 22 -4.56 4.65 0.76
N ASN A 23 -4.17 4.13 1.92
CA ASN A 23 -4.88 4.32 3.20
C ASN A 23 -4.81 5.77 3.73
N LYS A 24 -3.96 6.63 3.16
CA LYS A 24 -3.88 8.03 3.59
C LYS A 24 -5.14 8.79 3.16
N SER A 25 -5.86 9.37 4.13
CA SER A 25 -7.02 10.23 3.87
C SER A 25 -6.72 11.31 2.84
N GLY A 26 -7.55 11.38 1.79
CA GLY A 26 -7.39 12.31 0.68
C GLY A 26 -6.46 11.85 -0.46
N CYS A 27 -5.79 10.70 -0.31
CA CYS A 27 -4.99 10.14 -1.41
C CYS A 27 -5.86 9.33 -2.37
N LYS A 28 -5.76 9.62 -3.67
CA LYS A 28 -6.47 8.90 -4.75
C LYS A 28 -5.55 7.99 -5.57
N GLN A 29 -4.39 7.63 -5.03
CA GLN A 29 -3.49 6.69 -5.71
C GLN A 29 -3.95 5.26 -5.48
N TYR A 30 -3.93 4.48 -6.57
CA TYR A 30 -4.31 3.08 -6.59
C TYR A 30 -3.14 2.23 -7.06
N PHE A 31 -2.99 1.06 -6.47
CA PHE A 31 -1.93 0.12 -6.80
C PHE A 31 -2.39 -1.31 -6.55
N HIS A 32 -1.75 -2.28 -7.19
CA HIS A 32 -2.03 -3.68 -6.88
C HIS A 32 -1.48 -4.03 -5.51
N VAL A 33 -2.20 -4.91 -4.81
CA VAL A 33 -1.76 -5.49 -3.54
C VAL A 33 -0.40 -6.18 -3.71
N THR A 34 -0.24 -6.97 -4.79
CA THR A 34 1.01 -7.66 -5.12
C THR A 34 2.16 -6.70 -5.42
N CYS A 35 1.89 -5.57 -6.11
CA CYS A 35 2.91 -4.56 -6.38
C CYS A 35 3.37 -3.85 -5.10
N ALA A 36 2.44 -3.48 -4.22
CA ALA A 36 2.79 -2.89 -2.93
C ALA A 36 3.52 -3.87 -2.01
N GLN A 37 3.14 -5.16 -2.03
CA GLN A 37 3.85 -6.19 -1.29
C GLN A 37 5.29 -6.34 -1.77
N ALA A 38 5.50 -6.42 -3.10
CA ALA A 38 6.84 -6.50 -3.69
C ALA A 38 7.69 -5.24 -3.42
N ALA A 39 7.05 -4.08 -3.29
CA ALA A 39 7.72 -2.81 -2.97
C ALA A 39 7.87 -2.55 -1.45
N GLY A 40 7.35 -3.42 -0.58
CA GLY A 40 7.40 -3.22 0.88
C GLY A 40 6.55 -2.04 1.37
N LEU A 41 5.48 -1.69 0.65
CA LEU A 41 4.61 -0.54 0.96
C LEU A 41 3.35 -0.92 1.76
N LEU A 42 3.25 -2.19 2.16
CA LEU A 42 2.14 -2.71 2.95
C LEU A 42 2.47 -2.69 4.44
N CYS A 43 1.43 -2.46 5.23
CA CYS A 43 1.47 -2.30 6.67
C CYS A 43 0.47 -3.23 7.33
N GLU A 44 0.92 -3.98 8.35
CA GLU A 44 0.03 -4.77 9.20
C GLU A 44 -0.48 -3.93 10.36
N GLU A 45 -1.80 -3.78 10.44
CA GLU A 45 -2.50 -3.17 11.56
C GLU A 45 -3.26 -4.26 12.35
N ALA A 46 -3.06 -4.30 13.67
CA ALA A 46 -3.77 -5.23 14.54
C ALA A 46 -5.26 -4.82 14.62
N GLY A 47 -6.15 -5.72 14.22
CA GLY A 47 -7.60 -5.52 14.36
C GLY A 47 -8.02 -5.46 15.83
N ASN A 48 -8.93 -4.53 16.15
CA ASN A 48 -9.35 -4.22 17.52
C ASN A 48 -10.18 -5.34 18.20
N TYR A 49 -10.60 -6.38 17.49
CA TYR A 49 -11.38 -7.49 18.03
C TYR A 49 -11.00 -8.79 17.30
N MET A 50 -10.31 -9.69 18.01
CA MET A 50 -10.07 -11.10 17.65
C MET A 50 -9.30 -11.32 16.34
N ASP A 51 -7.99 -11.53 16.43
CA ASP A 51 -7.07 -12.14 15.44
C ASP A 51 -7.08 -11.69 13.96
N ASN A 52 -7.84 -10.66 13.59
CA ASN A 52 -7.91 -10.17 12.23
C ASN A 52 -6.77 -9.16 11.97
N VAL A 53 -5.76 -9.58 11.21
CA VAL A 53 -4.71 -8.68 10.70
C VAL A 53 -5.26 -7.91 9.51
N LYS A 54 -5.24 -6.58 9.58
CA LYS A 54 -5.58 -5.73 8.44
C LYS A 54 -4.29 -5.33 7.72
N TYR A 55 -4.27 -5.56 6.41
CA TYR A 55 -3.19 -5.10 5.55
C TYR A 55 -3.60 -3.80 4.86
N CYS A 56 -3.00 -2.70 5.29
CA CYS A 56 -3.20 -1.38 4.70
C CYS A 56 -2.00 -1.02 3.82
N GLY A 57 -2.25 -0.43 2.65
CA GLY A 57 -1.19 -0.01 1.73
C GLY A 57 -1.01 1.51 1.69
N TYR A 58 0.23 1.95 1.56
CA TYR A 58 0.57 3.35 1.31
C TYR A 58 1.27 3.51 -0.04
N CYS A 59 1.15 4.66 -0.69
CA CYS A 59 1.96 4.96 -1.87
C CYS A 59 3.39 5.35 -1.47
N HIS A 60 4.34 5.31 -2.41
CA HIS A 60 5.75 5.68 -2.14
C HIS A 60 5.91 7.00 -1.39
N TYR A 61 5.18 8.04 -1.82
CA TYR A 61 5.25 9.36 -1.20
C TYR A 61 4.77 9.37 0.27
N HIS A 62 3.63 8.71 0.54
CA HIS A 62 3.08 8.66 1.89
C HIS A 62 3.85 7.69 2.78
N TYR A 63 4.34 6.61 2.22
CA TYR A 63 5.18 5.64 2.91
C TYR A 63 6.48 6.29 3.39
N GLN A 64 7.22 6.99 2.53
CA GLN A 64 8.43 7.72 2.95
C GLN A 64 8.14 8.73 4.06
N LYS A 65 7.04 9.48 3.97
CA LYS A 65 6.65 10.42 5.03
C LYS A 65 6.27 9.74 6.34
N LEU A 66 5.67 8.55 6.28
CA LEU A 66 5.27 7.77 7.45
C LEU A 66 6.52 7.22 8.17
N VAL A 67 7.45 6.64 7.41
CA VAL A 67 8.76 6.19 7.90
C VAL A 67 9.53 7.35 8.54
N SER A 68 9.54 8.52 7.92
CA SER A 68 10.24 9.71 8.46
C SER A 68 9.56 10.33 9.68
N ASN A 69 8.24 10.16 9.88
CA ASN A 69 7.52 10.75 11.01
C ASN A 69 7.37 9.83 12.23
N GLN A 70 7.98 8.64 12.24
CA GLN A 70 7.84 7.63 13.31
C GLN A 70 6.38 7.33 13.71
N GLN A 71 5.43 7.66 12.83
CA GLN A 71 4.01 7.56 13.14
C GLN A 71 3.55 6.13 12.88
N SER A 72 3.25 5.47 14.00
CA SER A 72 2.37 4.31 14.13
C SER A 72 3.03 2.96 13.91
N ASN A 73 3.05 2.16 14.98
CA ASN A 73 2.54 0.79 15.18
C ASN A 73 2.23 -0.18 14.01
N CYS A 74 2.38 0.22 12.75
CA CYS A 74 2.44 -0.66 11.60
C CYS A 74 3.73 -1.48 11.72
N LYS A 75 3.59 -2.79 11.93
CA LYS A 75 4.72 -3.71 11.80
C LYS A 75 5.00 -3.85 10.32
N ILE A 76 6.05 -3.18 9.85
CA ILE A 76 6.53 -3.32 8.47
C ILE A 76 7.24 -4.68 8.42
N ARG A 77 6.55 -5.73 7.97
CA ARG A 77 7.18 -7.03 7.74
C ARG A 77 7.67 -7.09 6.30
N VAL A 78 8.98 -7.27 6.16
CA VAL A 78 9.69 -7.57 4.92
C VAL A 78 9.73 -9.07 4.70
#